data_AF-A0A2H1VGE0-F1
#
_entry.id   AF-A0A2H1VGE0-F1
#
_cell.length_a   1.000
_cell.length_b   1.000
_cell.length_c   1.000
_cell.angle_alpha   90.00
_cell.angle_beta   90.00
_cell.angle_gamma   90.00
#
_symmetry.space_group_name_H-M   'P 1'
#
loop_
_entity.id
_entity.type
_entity.pdbx_description
1 polymer ?
#
loop_
_entity_poly.entity_id
_entity_poly.type
_entity_poly.pdbx_seq_one_letter_code
_entity_poly.pdbx_strand_id
1 'polypeptide(L)'
;MNPCDPGLPPCPPCPPTPYPPCPTVCPPPPPPPPCHSRPIMRGLHWAQTKRKIAQALLASTLAGLCTYVFLGKRRREAYADFYCKGEFEDWADEMARKGLFQSVPAESLK
;
A
#
# COMPACT_ATOMS: atom_id res chain seq x y z
N MET A 1 14.99 67.09 24.47
CA MET A 1 15.56 68.31 23.84
C MET A 1 14.66 69.47 24.20
N ASN A 2 15.15 70.34 25.07
CA ASN A 2 14.46 71.55 25.51
C ASN A 2 14.78 72.68 24.52
N PRO A 3 13.79 73.44 24.04
CA PRO A 3 14.01 74.65 23.27
C PRO A 3 14.28 75.81 24.23
N CYS A 4 15.40 76.50 24.06
CA CYS A 4 15.76 77.85 24.54
C CYS A 4 17.19 77.87 25.10
N ASP A 5 18.17 77.62 24.22
CA ASP A 5 19.57 77.98 24.43
C ASP A 5 19.79 79.34 23.72
N PRO A 6 20.05 80.45 24.44
CA PRO A 6 19.92 81.81 23.91
C PRO A 6 21.08 82.30 23.02
N GLY A 7 21.89 81.39 22.45
CA GLY A 7 23.10 81.74 21.69
C GLY A 7 23.19 81.24 20.24
N LEU A 8 22.20 80.52 19.71
CA LEU A 8 22.26 79.96 18.35
C LEU A 8 21.36 80.70 17.35
N PRO A 9 21.81 80.90 16.09
CA PRO A 9 20.97 81.49 15.04
C PRO A 9 19.74 80.62 14.77
N PRO A 10 18.60 81.21 14.35
CA PRO A 10 17.37 80.46 14.11
C PRO A 10 17.60 79.39 13.05
N CYS A 11 17.22 78.14 13.35
CA CYS A 11 17.29 77.04 12.40
C CYS A 11 16.48 77.37 11.14
N PRO A 12 17.00 77.07 9.93
CA PRO A 12 16.22 77.24 8.70
C PRO A 12 14.95 76.36 8.74
N PRO A 13 13.84 76.80 8.12
CA PRO A 13 12.60 76.02 8.11
C PRO A 13 12.83 74.67 7.41
N CYS A 14 12.34 73.60 8.04
CA CYS A 14 12.41 72.25 7.46
C CYS A 14 11.65 72.20 6.12
N PRO A 15 12.18 71.49 5.11
CA PRO A 15 11.45 71.29 3.86
C PRO A 15 10.14 70.51 4.12
N PRO A 16 9.05 70.82 3.39
CA PRO A 16 7.80 70.06 3.51
C PRO A 16 8.04 68.60 3.14
N THR A 17 7.51 67.68 3.95
CA THR A 17 7.63 66.24 3.72
C THR A 17 6.93 65.86 2.40
N PRO A 18 7.60 65.16 1.47
CA PRO A 18 7.07 64.86 0.14
C PRO A 18 6.00 63.76 0.10
N TYR A 19 5.62 63.20 1.25
CA TYR A 19 4.70 62.06 1.31
C TYR A 19 3.36 62.47 1.91
N PRO A 20 2.23 62.13 1.26
CA PRO A 20 0.92 62.31 1.87
C PRO A 20 0.84 61.47 3.15
N PRO A 21 0.14 61.96 4.20
CA PRO A 21 -0.10 61.17 5.40
C PRO A 21 -0.82 59.88 5.01
N CYS A 22 -0.33 58.74 5.51
CA CYS A 22 -0.92 57.43 5.26
C CYS A 22 -2.43 57.49 5.59
N PRO A 23 -3.32 56.93 4.74
CA PRO A 23 -4.74 56.86 5.09
C PRO A 23 -4.89 56.18 6.45
N THR A 24 -5.50 56.88 7.40
CA THR A 24 -5.58 56.51 8.82
C THR A 24 -6.45 55.28 9.11
N VAL A 25 -6.96 54.63 8.07
CA VAL A 25 -7.86 53.49 8.17
C VAL A 25 -7.28 52.34 7.36
N CYS A 26 -6.56 51.45 8.04
CA CYS A 26 -6.20 50.16 7.47
C CYS A 26 -7.50 49.34 7.27
N PRO A 27 -7.64 48.60 6.16
CA PRO A 27 -8.74 47.66 6.01
C PRO A 27 -8.70 46.62 7.14
N PRO A 28 -9.87 46.12 7.61
CA PRO A 28 -9.91 45.11 8.66
C PRO A 28 -9.13 43.86 8.22
N PRO A 29 -8.40 43.22 9.15
CA PRO A 29 -7.66 42.01 8.84
C PRO A 29 -8.64 40.92 8.36
N PRO A 30 -8.24 40.08 7.39
CA PRO A 30 -9.06 38.96 6.94
C PRO A 30 -9.38 38.01 8.10
N PRO A 31 -10.53 37.31 8.06
CA PRO A 31 -10.90 36.37 9.11
C PRO A 31 -9.84 35.26 9.23
N PRO A 32 -9.57 34.77 10.46
CA PRO A 32 -8.59 33.71 10.66
C PRO A 32 -9.03 32.44 9.91
N PRO A 33 -8.08 31.71 9.29
CA PRO A 33 -8.42 30.46 8.62
C PRO A 33 -8.98 29.44 9.63
N PRO A 34 -9.83 28.50 9.19
CA PRO A 34 -10.34 27.44 10.06
C PRO A 34 -9.18 26.69 10.70
N CYS A 35 -9.22 26.57 12.03
CA CYS A 35 -8.21 25.90 12.83
C CYS A 35 -8.27 24.38 12.59
N HIS A 36 -7.58 23.88 11.56
CA HIS A 36 -7.42 22.43 11.37
C HIS A 36 -6.42 21.86 12.37
N SER A 37 -6.74 20.70 12.95
CA SER A 37 -5.80 19.95 13.80
C SER A 37 -4.54 19.65 13.00
N ARG A 38 -3.37 19.90 13.60
CA ARG A 38 -2.09 19.67 12.93
C ARG A 38 -1.92 18.18 12.62
N PRO A 39 -1.65 17.79 11.36
CA PRO A 39 -1.40 16.40 11.02
C PRO A 39 -0.05 15.94 11.56
N ILE A 40 0.12 14.61 11.67
CA ILE A 40 1.41 14.01 12.03
C ILE A 40 2.37 14.18 10.84
N MET A 41 3.39 15.02 10.99
CA MET A 41 4.37 15.28 9.92
C MET A 41 5.67 14.46 10.02
N ARG A 42 5.87 13.71 11.11
CA ARG A 42 7.10 12.94 11.35
C ARG A 42 6.83 11.43 11.28
N GLY A 43 7.81 10.67 10.79
CA GLY A 43 7.75 9.21 10.79
C GLY A 43 6.76 8.60 9.79
N LEU A 44 6.31 9.36 8.80
CA LEU A 44 5.29 8.92 7.84
C LEU A 44 5.76 7.68 7.05
N HIS A 45 7.02 7.67 6.61
CA HIS A 45 7.59 6.53 5.89
C HIS A 45 7.64 5.26 6.75
N TRP A 46 8.07 5.36 8.01
CA TRP A 46 8.10 4.22 8.94
C TRP A 46 6.70 3.64 9.20
N ALA A 47 5.71 4.50 9.42
CA ALA A 47 4.32 4.08 9.59
C ALA A 47 3.78 3.39 8.33
N GLN A 48 4.11 3.90 7.15
CA GLN A 48 3.74 3.28 5.88
C GLN A 48 4.40 1.91 5.70
N THR A 49 5.71 1.80 5.94
CA THR A 49 6.48 0.56 5.79
C THR A 49 5.94 -0.54 6.71
N LYS A 50 5.65 -0.22 7.99
CA LYS A 50 5.02 -1.17 8.91
C LYS A 50 3.71 -1.73 8.38
N ARG A 51 2.83 -0.88 7.85
CA ARG A 51 1.55 -1.30 7.26
C ARG A 51 1.76 -2.18 6.04
N LYS A 52 2.72 -1.83 5.18
CA LYS A 52 3.01 -2.60 3.96
C LYS A 52 3.62 -3.97 4.25
N ILE A 53 4.52 -4.07 5.22
CA ILE A 53 5.06 -5.36 5.66
C ILE A 53 3.94 -6.25 6.20
N ALA A 54 3.06 -5.71 7.05
CA ALA A 54 1.92 -6.46 7.59
C ALA A 54 0.98 -6.95 6.46
N GLN A 55 0.67 -6.09 5.50
CA GLN A 55 -0.14 -6.46 4.32
C GLN A 55 0.53 -7.54 3.48
N ALA A 56 1.85 -7.45 3.27
CA ALA A 56 2.60 -8.43 2.49
C ALA A 56 2.62 -9.81 3.16
N LEU A 57 2.78 -9.87 4.48
CA LEU A 57 2.71 -11.13 5.24
C LEU A 57 1.33 -11.77 5.18
N LEU A 58 0.26 -10.96 5.29
CA LEU A 58 -1.11 -11.47 5.13
C LEU A 58 -1.36 -11.97 3.71
N ALA A 59 -0.91 -11.24 2.69
CA ALA A 59 -1.07 -11.66 1.31
C ALA A 59 -0.30 -12.95 1.00
N SER A 60 0.93 -13.10 1.49
CA SER A 60 1.75 -14.29 1.24
C SER A 60 1.17 -15.54 1.92
N THR A 61 0.70 -15.41 3.15
CA THR A 61 0.03 -16.50 3.88
C THR A 61 -1.27 -16.92 3.20
N LEU A 62 -2.10 -15.98 2.77
CA LEU A 62 -3.31 -16.27 2.02
C LEU A 62 -3.02 -16.95 0.68
N ALA A 63 -2.00 -16.48 -0.06
CA ALA A 63 -1.59 -17.10 -1.32
C ALA A 63 -1.14 -18.56 -1.12
N GLY A 64 -0.34 -18.82 -0.08
CA GLY A 64 0.07 -20.18 0.29
C GLY A 64 -1.10 -21.07 0.69
N LEU A 65 -2.08 -20.53 1.43
CA LEU A 65 -3.28 -21.27 1.79
C LEU A 65 -4.13 -21.61 0.56
N CYS A 66 -4.31 -20.66 -0.35
CA CYS A 66 -5.05 -20.86 -1.60
C CYS A 66 -4.41 -21.97 -2.44
N THR A 67 -3.09 -21.96 -2.62
CA THR A 67 -2.44 -23.04 -3.40
C THR A 67 -2.58 -24.40 -2.73
N TYR A 68 -2.47 -24.46 -1.41
CA TYR A 68 -2.70 -25.70 -0.67
C TYR A 68 -4.12 -26.24 -0.83
N VAL A 69 -5.14 -25.40 -0.65
CA VAL A 69 -6.55 -25.82 -0.70
C VAL A 69 -6.98 -26.16 -2.12
N PHE A 70 -6.69 -25.30 -3.10
CA PHE A 70 -7.21 -25.48 -4.46
C PHE A 70 -6.44 -26.52 -5.27
N LEU A 71 -5.12 -26.62 -5.08
CA LEU A 71 -4.28 -27.56 -5.84
C LEU A 71 -3.87 -28.77 -4.99
N GLY A 72 -3.29 -28.50 -3.82
CA GLY A 72 -2.70 -29.55 -2.97
C GLY A 72 -3.71 -30.57 -2.48
N LYS A 73 -4.82 -30.09 -1.90
CA LYS A 73 -5.88 -30.93 -1.33
C LYS A 73 -6.61 -31.75 -2.41
N ARG A 74 -7.09 -31.09 -3.48
CA ARG A 74 -7.76 -31.76 -4.60
C ARG A 74 -6.90 -32.87 -5.21
N ARG A 75 -5.60 -32.62 -5.40
CA ARG A 75 -4.68 -33.64 -5.91
C ARG A 75 -4.60 -34.83 -4.96
N ARG A 76 -4.35 -34.60 -3.67
CA ARG A 76 -4.24 -35.67 -2.67
C ARG A 76 -5.52 -36.51 -2.57
N GLU A 77 -6.68 -35.87 -2.58
CA GLU A 77 -7.98 -36.55 -2.57
C GLU A 77 -8.20 -37.38 -3.82
N ALA A 78 -7.90 -36.85 -5.01
CA ALA A 78 -8.02 -37.61 -6.25
C ALA A 78 -7.11 -38.86 -6.29
N TYR A 79 -5.87 -38.74 -5.80
CA TYR A 79 -4.98 -39.91 -5.68
C TYR A 79 -5.48 -40.88 -4.60
N ALA A 80 -5.94 -40.40 -3.45
CA ALA A 80 -6.50 -41.25 -2.40
C ALA A 80 -7.72 -42.03 -2.90
N ASP A 81 -8.63 -41.36 -3.60
CA ASP A 81 -9.81 -41.97 -4.21
C ASP A 81 -9.43 -43.01 -5.27
N PHE A 82 -8.43 -42.72 -6.10
CA PHE A 82 -7.92 -43.64 -7.11
C PHE A 82 -7.38 -44.93 -6.49
N TYR A 83 -6.60 -44.84 -5.40
CA TYR A 83 -6.09 -46.02 -4.71
C TYR A 83 -7.13 -46.74 -3.85
N CYS A 84 -8.15 -46.02 -3.36
CA CYS A 84 -9.22 -46.63 -2.58
C CYS A 84 -10.20 -47.44 -3.45
N LYS A 85 -10.45 -46.97 -4.68
CA LYS A 85 -11.42 -47.59 -5.61
C LYS A 85 -10.76 -48.41 -6.72
N GLY A 86 -9.43 -48.44 -6.78
CA GLY A 86 -8.70 -49.09 -7.85
C GLY A 86 -8.76 -50.60 -7.74
N GLU A 87 -9.57 -51.23 -8.58
CA GLU A 87 -9.50 -52.67 -8.87
C GLU A 87 -8.37 -52.89 -9.89
N PHE A 88 -7.14 -52.84 -9.38
CA PHE A 88 -5.93 -52.84 -10.21
C PHE A 88 -5.78 -54.10 -11.06
N GLU A 89 -6.29 -55.24 -10.59
CA GLU A 89 -6.27 -56.50 -11.34
C GLU A 89 -7.22 -56.44 -12.55
N ASP A 90 -8.45 -55.95 -12.38
CA ASP A 90 -9.41 -55.81 -13.47
C ASP A 90 -8.93 -54.82 -14.53
N TRP A 91 -8.29 -53.72 -14.11
CA TRP A 91 -7.66 -52.77 -15.05
C TRP A 91 -6.48 -53.38 -15.79
N ALA A 92 -5.66 -54.18 -15.12
CA ALA A 92 -4.54 -54.87 -15.75
C ALA A 92 -5.03 -55.88 -16.80
N ASP A 93 -6.06 -56.65 -16.48
CA ASP A 93 -6.68 -57.61 -17.41
C ASP A 93 -7.34 -56.92 -18.61
N GLU A 94 -7.94 -55.75 -18.40
CA GLU A 94 -8.49 -54.95 -19.49
C GLU A 94 -7.38 -54.40 -20.41
N MET A 95 -6.26 -53.93 -19.83
CA MET A 95 -5.10 -53.47 -20.61
C MET A 95 -4.40 -54.62 -21.34
N ALA A 96 -4.32 -55.79 -20.73
CA ALA A 96 -3.74 -56.98 -21.35
C ALA A 96 -4.60 -57.49 -22.51
N ARG A 97 -5.93 -57.50 -22.36
CA ARG A 97 -6.86 -57.79 -23.47
C ARG A 97 -6.77 -56.79 -24.62
N LYS A 98 -6.47 -55.52 -24.33
CA LYS A 98 -6.19 -54.50 -25.36
C LYS A 98 -4.84 -54.67 -26.05
N GLY A 99 -4.01 -55.62 -25.60
CA GLY A 99 -2.68 -55.87 -26.17
C GLY A 99 -1.68 -54.75 -25.89
N LEU A 100 -1.86 -53.98 -24.81
CA LEU A 100 -0.91 -52.91 -24.45
C LEU A 100 0.44 -53.45 -23.97
N PHE A 101 0.47 -54.67 -23.43
CA PHE A 101 1.68 -55.26 -22.88
C PHE A 101 2.43 -56.06 -23.93
N GLN A 102 3.71 -55.75 -24.10
CA GLN A 102 4.62 -56.57 -24.92
C GLN A 102 4.89 -57.94 -24.28
N SER A 103 4.82 -58.02 -22.95
CA SER A 103 5.08 -59.23 -22.18
C SER A 103 3.94 -60.25 -22.21
N VAL A 104 2.71 -59.81 -22.50
CA VAL A 104 1.53 -60.67 -22.58
C VAL A 104 0.87 -60.47 -23.94
N PRO A 105 1.22 -61.26 -24.95
CA PRO A 105 0.62 -61.13 -26.27
C PRO A 105 -0.88 -61.43 -26.20
N ALA A 106 -1.70 -60.62 -26.85
CA ALA A 106 -3.17 -60.76 -26.80
C ALA A 106 -3.68 -62.15 -27.23
N GLU A 107 -2.87 -62.89 -28.02
CA GLU A 107 -3.16 -64.26 -28.43
C GLU A 107 -3.14 -65.26 -27.27
N SER A 108 -2.36 -65.02 -26.21
CA SER A 108 -2.28 -65.91 -25.05
C SER A 108 -3.44 -65.78 -24.07
N LEU A 109 -4.30 -64.77 -24.27
CA LEU A 109 -5.47 -64.48 -23.43
C LEU A 109 -6.79 -64.92 -24.08
N LYS A 110 -6.73 -65.60 -25.24
CA LYS A 110 -7.88 -66.17 -25.94
C LYS A 110 -8.30 -67.54 -25.40
#